data_AF-A0A846PCV5-F1
#
_entry.id   AF-A0A846PCV5-F1
#
_cell.length_a   1.000
_cell.length_b   1.000
_cell.length_c   1.000
_cell.angle_alpha   90.00
_cell.angle_beta   90.00
_cell.angle_gamma   90.00
#
_symmetry.space_group_name_H-M   'P 1'
#
loop_
_entity.id
_entity.type
_entity.pdbx_description
1 polymer ?
#
loop_
_entity_poly.entity_id
_entity_poly.type
_entity_poly.pdbx_seq_one_letter_code
_entity_poly.pdbx_strand_id
1 'polypeptide(L)'
;VDLILRIPPELRFQHRIYYEFFKKLAPDLAKIPYQRSGFAPIAPFFLHEIGKLAKSSYKALIRKLRTVTRGRISIPDRIGYTDYDEWIRRDTRLRKFFENILLDERTLGRGYFNESYVRKMVKNHMNSKKDHGKELCALLTFELWHRLFFDEQSGE
;
A
#
# COMPACT_ATOMS: atom_id res chain seq x y z
N VAL A 1 14.83 -0.69 28.80
CA VAL A 1 13.44 -0.18 28.67
C VAL A 1 13.25 1.11 29.46
N ASP A 2 13.78 1.18 30.69
CA ASP A 2 13.59 2.25 31.67
C ASP A 2 13.82 3.69 31.16
N LEU A 3 14.78 3.91 30.26
CA LEU A 3 15.01 5.22 29.64
C LEU A 3 13.76 5.75 28.90
N ILE A 4 13.01 4.87 28.23
CA ILE A 4 11.77 5.23 27.51
C ILE A 4 10.64 5.54 28.49
N LEU A 5 10.62 4.89 29.66
CA LEU A 5 9.61 5.13 30.70
C LEU A 5 9.83 6.47 31.41
N ARG A 6 11.09 6.92 31.55
CA ARG A 6 11.45 8.24 32.11
C ARG A 6 11.06 9.43 31.22
N ILE A 7 10.79 9.20 29.93
CA ILE A 7 10.41 10.27 29.00
C ILE A 7 8.93 10.65 29.22
N PRO A 8 8.57 11.95 29.33
CA PRO A 8 7.18 12.39 29.41
C PRO A 8 6.30 11.83 28.27
N PRO A 9 5.06 11.34 28.55
CA PRO A 9 4.18 10.77 27.54
C PRO A 9 3.93 11.68 26.32
N GLU A 10 3.92 12.99 26.53
CA GLU A 10 3.68 14.05 25.53
C GLU A 10 4.80 14.10 24.49
N LEU A 11 6.02 13.72 24.87
CA LEU A 11 7.17 13.60 23.97
C LEU A 11 7.20 12.23 23.28
N ARG A 12 6.70 11.17 23.91
CA ARG A 12 6.52 9.86 23.26
C ARG A 12 5.43 9.91 22.18
N PHE A 13 4.37 10.69 22.41
CA PHE A 13 3.25 10.86 21.47
C PHE A 13 3.70 11.37 20.10
N GLN A 14 3.15 10.78 19.03
CA GLN A 14 3.40 11.12 17.62
C GLN A 14 4.89 11.30 17.24
N HIS A 15 5.79 10.59 17.94
CA HIS A 15 7.24 10.65 17.73
C HIS A 15 7.87 12.04 18.01
N ARG A 16 7.21 12.92 18.78
CA ARG A 16 7.70 14.30 19.08
C ARG A 16 9.13 14.33 19.63
N ILE A 17 9.50 13.36 20.45
CA ILE A 17 10.86 13.24 20.99
C ILE A 17 11.93 13.11 19.90
N TYR A 18 11.65 12.41 18.80
CA TYR A 18 12.62 12.23 17.72
C TYR A 18 12.92 13.56 17.02
N TYR A 19 11.92 14.44 16.87
CA TYR A 19 12.13 15.79 16.34
C TYR A 19 13.09 16.59 17.21
N GLU A 20 12.90 16.57 18.53
CA GLU A 20 13.78 17.28 19.47
C GLU A 20 15.18 16.65 19.57
N PHE A 21 15.31 15.33 19.46
CA PHE A 21 16.61 14.68 19.35
C PHE A 21 17.33 15.02 18.05
N PHE A 22 16.67 14.99 16.88
CA PHE A 22 17.30 15.36 15.62
C PHE A 22 17.81 16.80 15.65
N LYS A 23 17.02 17.76 16.14
CA LYS A 23 17.45 19.17 16.29
C LYS A 23 18.73 19.32 17.14
N LYS A 24 18.89 18.52 18.20
CA LYS A 24 20.01 18.62 19.16
C LYS A 24 21.23 17.80 18.77
N LEU A 25 21.04 16.56 18.33
CA LEU A 25 22.10 15.58 18.11
C LEU A 25 22.62 15.57 16.67
N ALA A 26 21.80 15.98 15.70
CA ALA A 26 22.15 15.95 14.28
C ALA A 26 21.42 17.09 13.51
N PRO A 27 21.75 18.36 13.80
CA PRO A 27 21.05 19.52 13.21
C PRO A 27 21.10 19.55 11.68
N ASP A 28 22.12 18.95 11.05
CA ASP A 28 22.20 18.81 9.60
C ASP A 28 21.18 17.81 9.04
N LEU A 29 20.95 16.68 9.73
CA LEU A 29 19.88 15.75 9.37
C LEU A 29 18.49 16.34 9.65
N ALA A 30 18.37 17.20 10.66
CA ALA A 30 17.11 17.89 10.99
C ALA A 30 16.64 18.89 9.90
N LYS A 31 17.49 19.22 8.92
CA LYS A 31 17.15 20.00 7.71
C LYS A 31 16.51 19.15 6.61
N ILE A 32 16.67 17.82 6.64
CA ILE A 32 16.19 16.92 5.59
C ILE A 32 14.65 16.79 5.71
N PRO A 33 13.87 17.03 4.64
CA PRO A 33 12.42 16.85 4.66
C PRO A 33 12.02 15.41 5.01
N TYR A 34 11.18 15.24 6.03
CA TYR A 34 10.72 13.91 6.43
C TYR A 34 9.70 13.37 5.42
N GLN A 35 9.98 12.21 4.79
CA GLN A 35 9.19 11.66 3.68
C GLN A 35 7.68 11.60 3.98
N ARG A 36 7.29 11.28 5.22
CA ARG A 36 5.88 11.15 5.62
C ARG A 36 5.09 12.47 5.55
N SER A 37 5.67 13.59 5.98
CA SER A 37 5.00 14.90 6.01
C SER A 37 5.41 15.83 4.85
N GLY A 38 6.62 15.69 4.32
CA GLY A 38 7.24 16.64 3.40
C GLY A 38 7.92 17.84 4.09
N PHE A 39 7.94 17.89 5.41
CA PHE A 39 8.56 18.96 6.20
C PHE A 39 9.75 18.45 6.99
N ALA A 40 10.80 19.28 7.10
CA ALA A 40 12.00 18.98 7.86
C ALA A 40 11.75 19.03 9.38
N PRO A 41 12.42 18.20 10.21
CA PRO A 41 12.21 18.18 11.66
C PRO A 41 12.36 19.51 12.41
N ILE A 42 13.04 20.51 11.84
CA ILE A 42 13.14 21.88 12.38
C ILE A 42 11.79 22.62 12.36
N ALA A 43 10.89 22.27 11.44
CA ALA A 43 9.63 22.98 11.23
C ALA A 43 8.66 22.87 12.44
N PRO A 44 7.77 23.86 12.65
CA PRO A 44 6.70 23.77 13.64
C PRO A 44 5.85 22.51 13.47
N PHE A 45 5.60 21.81 14.58
CA PHE A 45 4.98 20.49 14.57
C PHE A 45 3.65 20.41 13.80
N PHE A 46 2.81 21.46 13.87
CA PHE A 46 1.51 21.50 13.19
C PHE A 46 1.62 21.40 11.66
N LEU A 47 2.74 21.85 11.05
CA LEU A 47 2.97 21.69 9.61
C LEU A 47 3.11 20.22 9.22
N HIS A 48 3.58 19.35 10.12
CA HIS A 48 3.67 17.92 9.86
C HIS A 48 2.28 17.27 9.77
N GLU A 49 1.31 17.74 10.55
CA GLU A 49 -0.10 17.31 10.44
C GLU A 49 -0.73 17.80 9.13
N ILE A 50 -0.56 19.08 8.79
CA ILE A 50 -1.05 19.66 7.53
C ILE A 50 -0.44 18.93 6.32
N GLY A 51 0.87 18.67 6.32
CA GLY A 51 1.56 17.95 5.25
C GLY A 51 1.06 16.51 5.08
N LYS A 52 0.80 15.79 6.18
CA LYS A 52 0.17 14.46 6.14
C LYS A 52 -1.24 14.52 5.55
N LEU A 53 -2.05 15.50 5.96
CA LEU A 53 -3.41 15.68 5.45
C LEU A 53 -3.40 16.00 3.94
N ALA A 54 -2.56 16.93 3.50
CA ALA A 54 -2.41 17.33 2.10
C ALA A 54 -1.94 16.17 1.20
N LYS A 55 -0.95 15.37 1.66
CA LYS A 55 -0.52 14.17 0.93
C LYS A 55 -1.63 13.11 0.87
N SER A 56 -2.40 12.93 1.96
CA SER A 56 -3.51 11.98 2.00
C SER A 56 -4.68 12.39 1.09
N SER A 57 -5.06 13.68 1.12
CA SER A 57 -6.13 14.21 0.26
C SER A 57 -5.73 14.19 -1.22
N TYR A 58 -4.47 14.51 -1.55
CA TYR A 58 -3.93 14.34 -2.90
C TYR A 58 -4.05 12.87 -3.36
N LYS A 59 -3.58 11.89 -2.57
CA LYS A 59 -3.72 10.47 -2.93
C LYS A 59 -5.18 10.04 -3.10
N ALA A 60 -6.08 10.51 -2.23
CA ALA A 60 -7.52 10.24 -2.36
C ALA A 60 -8.11 10.84 -3.64
N LEU A 61 -7.70 12.07 -4.02
CA LEU A 61 -8.08 12.73 -5.26
C LEU A 61 -7.59 11.93 -6.49
N ILE A 62 -6.30 11.58 -6.55
CA ILE A 62 -5.74 10.77 -7.65
C ILE A 62 -6.49 9.44 -7.79
N ARG A 63 -6.77 8.75 -6.67
CA ARG A 63 -7.52 7.48 -6.69
C ARG A 63 -8.97 7.64 -7.18
N LYS A 64 -9.64 8.73 -6.80
CA LYS A 64 -10.98 9.07 -7.27
C LYS A 64 -10.97 9.42 -8.76
N LEU A 65 -10.01 10.22 -9.22
CA LEU A 65 -9.81 10.54 -10.65
C LEU A 65 -9.55 9.29 -11.48
N ARG A 66 -8.68 8.38 -11.02
CA ARG A 66 -8.42 7.09 -11.67
C ARG A 66 -9.70 6.25 -11.83
N THR A 67 -10.54 6.21 -10.81
CA THR A 67 -11.80 5.45 -10.83
C THR A 67 -12.84 6.11 -11.76
N VAL A 68 -13.01 7.43 -11.67
CA VAL A 68 -13.97 8.20 -12.50
C VAL A 68 -13.58 8.16 -13.98
N THR A 69 -12.29 8.31 -14.30
CA THR A 69 -11.78 8.25 -15.68
C THR A 69 -11.62 6.81 -16.20
N ARG A 70 -11.95 5.79 -15.39
CA ARG A 70 -11.73 4.37 -15.67
C ARG A 70 -10.31 4.07 -16.15
N GLY A 71 -9.31 4.67 -15.50
CA GLY A 71 -7.89 4.48 -15.79
C GLY A 71 -7.37 5.14 -17.06
N ARG A 72 -8.21 5.89 -17.81
CA ARG A 72 -7.77 6.69 -18.99
C ARG A 72 -6.71 7.72 -18.60
N ILE A 73 -6.90 8.38 -17.46
CA ILE A 73 -5.90 9.26 -16.86
C ILE A 73 -5.30 8.50 -15.68
N SER A 74 -4.01 8.23 -15.77
CA SER A 74 -3.21 7.71 -14.66
C SER A 74 -2.12 8.71 -14.34
N ILE A 75 -2.07 9.11 -13.07
CA ILE A 75 -1.05 10.00 -12.53
C ILE A 75 -0.21 9.13 -11.60
N PRO A 76 1.09 8.91 -11.90
CA PRO A 76 1.92 8.02 -11.10
C PRO A 76 2.06 8.55 -9.67
N ASP A 77 1.93 7.67 -8.66
CA ASP A 77 2.17 8.04 -7.27
C ASP A 77 3.66 8.37 -7.07
N ARG A 78 3.96 9.66 -6.95
CA ARG A 78 5.32 10.18 -6.64
C ARG A 78 5.58 10.33 -5.14
N ILE A 79 4.62 9.95 -4.29
CA ILE A 79 4.68 10.14 -2.83
C ILE A 79 4.87 8.79 -2.12
N GLY A 80 4.26 7.73 -2.65
CA GLY A 80 4.47 6.34 -2.23
C GLY A 80 5.74 5.74 -2.84
N TYR A 81 6.13 4.58 -2.32
CA TYR A 81 7.21 3.75 -2.87
C TYR A 81 6.73 2.90 -4.06
N THR A 82 5.49 2.42 -4.02
CA THR A 82 4.89 1.52 -5.02
C THR A 82 3.39 1.77 -5.20
N ASP A 83 2.90 1.75 -6.44
CA ASP A 83 1.47 1.74 -6.78
C ASP A 83 1.11 0.37 -7.37
N TYR A 84 0.93 -0.62 -6.48
CA TYR A 84 0.61 -2.00 -6.86
C TYR A 84 -0.67 -2.09 -7.70
N ASP A 85 -1.69 -1.29 -7.40
CA ASP A 85 -2.92 -1.27 -8.19
C ASP A 85 -2.65 -0.89 -9.65
N GLU A 86 -1.75 0.06 -9.88
CA GLU A 86 -1.40 0.49 -11.23
C GLU A 86 -0.49 -0.50 -11.96
N TRP A 87 0.46 -1.11 -11.25
CA TRP A 87 1.37 -2.12 -11.80
C TRP A 87 0.59 -3.36 -12.24
N ILE A 88 -0.30 -3.90 -11.39
CA ILE A 88 -1.14 -5.07 -11.69
C ILE A 88 -2.04 -4.83 -12.90
N ARG A 89 -2.45 -3.58 -13.15
CA ARG A 89 -3.25 -3.21 -14.34
C ARG A 89 -2.44 -3.00 -15.61
N ARG A 90 -1.31 -2.28 -15.52
CA ARG A 90 -0.59 -1.73 -16.69
C ARG A 90 0.55 -2.61 -17.18
N ASP A 91 1.20 -3.37 -16.30
CA ASP A 91 2.20 -4.34 -16.75
C ASP A 91 1.47 -5.58 -17.31
N THR A 92 1.59 -5.81 -18.61
CA THR A 92 0.91 -6.92 -19.30
C THR A 92 1.33 -8.29 -18.80
N ARG A 93 2.57 -8.46 -18.30
CA ARG A 93 3.06 -9.74 -17.75
C ARG A 93 2.48 -9.96 -16.36
N LEU A 94 2.55 -8.94 -15.50
CA LEU A 94 1.99 -9.00 -14.14
C LEU A 94 0.47 -9.20 -14.18
N ARG A 95 -0.23 -8.45 -15.04
CA ARG A 95 -1.66 -8.62 -15.26
C ARG A 95 -2.03 -10.05 -15.63
N LYS A 96 -1.35 -10.63 -16.63
CA LYS A 96 -1.56 -12.02 -17.06
C LYS A 96 -1.23 -13.00 -15.94
N PHE A 97 -0.18 -12.78 -15.16
CA PHE A 97 0.16 -13.63 -14.02
C PHE A 97 -0.98 -13.68 -12.99
N PHE A 98 -1.54 -12.52 -12.63
CA PHE A 98 -2.71 -12.44 -11.74
C PHE A 98 -3.97 -13.05 -12.37
N GLU A 99 -4.30 -12.74 -13.63
CA GLU A 99 -5.48 -13.29 -14.32
C GLU A 99 -5.38 -14.82 -14.45
N ASN A 100 -4.21 -15.35 -14.88
CA ASN A 100 -3.99 -16.79 -15.09
C ASN A 100 -4.09 -17.60 -13.79
N ILE A 101 -3.61 -17.10 -12.66
CA ILE A 101 -3.67 -17.83 -11.38
C ILE A 101 -5.02 -17.64 -10.70
N LEU A 102 -5.55 -16.42 -10.65
CA LEU A 102 -6.78 -16.12 -9.89
C LEU A 102 -8.08 -16.49 -10.60
N LEU A 103 -8.02 -16.74 -11.91
CA LEU A 103 -9.17 -17.20 -12.70
C LEU A 103 -9.04 -18.66 -13.16
N ASP A 104 -7.99 -19.34 -12.71
CA ASP A 104 -7.73 -20.77 -12.92
C ASP A 104 -8.84 -21.63 -12.31
N GLU A 105 -9.19 -22.74 -12.97
CA GLU A 105 -10.19 -23.68 -12.46
C GLU A 105 -9.70 -24.30 -11.14
N ARG A 106 -8.40 -24.58 -11.02
CA ARG A 106 -7.72 -25.05 -9.79
C ARG A 106 -7.89 -24.11 -8.60
N THR A 107 -7.90 -22.79 -8.83
CA THR A 107 -8.02 -21.76 -7.79
C THR A 107 -9.47 -21.52 -7.40
N LEU A 108 -10.36 -21.43 -8.39
CA LEU A 108 -11.78 -21.18 -8.19
C LEU A 108 -12.51 -22.41 -7.63
N GLY A 109 -12.05 -23.61 -7.99
CA GLY A 109 -12.58 -24.89 -7.53
C GLY A 109 -12.24 -25.28 -6.09
N ARG A 110 -11.33 -24.56 -5.39
CA ARG A 110 -10.96 -24.89 -3.99
C ARG A 110 -12.09 -24.73 -2.97
N GLY A 111 -13.19 -24.06 -3.32
CA GLY A 111 -14.35 -23.86 -2.43
C GLY A 111 -14.19 -22.82 -1.31
N TYR A 112 -12.97 -22.32 -1.04
CA TYR A 112 -12.74 -21.30 0.00
C TYR A 112 -13.38 -19.93 -0.29
N PHE A 113 -13.56 -19.58 -1.56
CA PHE A 113 -14.07 -18.27 -1.98
C PHE A 113 -15.19 -18.39 -2.99
N ASN A 114 -16.11 -17.43 -2.99
CA ASN A 114 -17.15 -17.36 -4.01
C ASN A 114 -16.55 -17.00 -5.38
N GLU A 115 -16.55 -17.96 -6.31
CA GLU A 115 -16.03 -17.81 -7.67
C GLU A 115 -16.53 -16.53 -8.36
N SER A 116 -17.85 -16.31 -8.35
CA SER A 116 -18.46 -15.17 -9.05
C SER A 116 -17.96 -13.82 -8.50
N TYR A 117 -17.65 -13.77 -7.20
CA TYR A 117 -17.06 -12.60 -6.56
C TYR A 117 -15.59 -12.43 -6.96
N VAL A 118 -14.78 -13.51 -6.99
CA VAL A 118 -13.37 -13.45 -7.42
C VAL A 118 -13.27 -12.97 -8.87
N ARG A 119 -14.02 -13.58 -9.80
CA ARG A 119 -14.09 -13.16 -11.21
C ARG A 119 -14.51 -11.69 -11.35
N LYS A 120 -15.48 -11.23 -10.56
CA LYS A 120 -15.94 -9.83 -10.51
C LYS A 120 -14.89 -8.88 -9.90
N MET A 121 -14.12 -9.32 -8.92
CA MET A 121 -13.07 -8.54 -8.25
C MET A 121 -11.89 -8.28 -9.19
N VAL A 122 -11.35 -9.34 -9.82
CA VAL A 122 -10.34 -9.23 -10.89
C VAL A 122 -10.88 -8.36 -12.03
N LYS A 123 -12.11 -8.69 -12.50
CA LYS A 123 -13.07 -7.85 -13.22
C LYS A 123 -12.89 -6.34 -13.07
N ASN A 124 -13.26 -5.90 -11.87
CA ASN A 124 -13.37 -4.49 -11.50
C ASN A 124 -12.00 -3.84 -11.35
N HIS A 125 -11.01 -4.59 -10.87
CA HIS A 125 -9.65 -4.11 -10.71
C HIS A 125 -9.02 -3.78 -12.06
N MET A 126 -9.00 -4.75 -12.97
CA MET A 126 -8.33 -4.64 -14.27
C MET A 126 -8.95 -3.55 -15.17
N ASN A 127 -10.24 -3.25 -14.98
CA ASN A 127 -10.96 -2.20 -15.70
C ASN A 127 -11.00 -0.85 -14.94
N SER A 128 -10.17 -0.67 -13.90
CA SER A 128 -10.10 0.55 -13.07
C SER A 128 -11.45 1.00 -12.49
N LYS A 129 -12.39 0.07 -12.28
CA LYS A 129 -13.72 0.33 -11.71
C LYS A 129 -13.69 0.39 -10.18
N LYS A 130 -12.78 -0.39 -9.56
CA LYS A 130 -12.47 -0.33 -8.13
C LYS A 130 -11.07 -0.93 -7.90
N ASP A 131 -10.25 -0.27 -7.08
CA ASP A 131 -8.98 -0.83 -6.62
C ASP A 131 -9.20 -1.99 -5.65
N HIS A 132 -8.42 -3.06 -5.83
CA HIS A 132 -8.48 -4.33 -5.12
C HIS A 132 -7.09 -4.98 -5.02
N GLY A 133 -6.00 -4.24 -5.27
CA GLY A 133 -4.66 -4.81 -5.37
C GLY A 133 -4.21 -5.52 -4.08
N LYS A 134 -4.67 -5.05 -2.91
CA LYS A 134 -4.40 -5.73 -1.63
C LYS A 134 -5.09 -7.10 -1.56
N GLU A 135 -6.37 -7.14 -1.89
CA GLU A 135 -7.18 -8.36 -1.89
C GLU A 135 -6.69 -9.36 -2.94
N LEU A 136 -6.29 -8.88 -4.12
CA LEU A 136 -5.71 -9.70 -5.18
C LEU A 136 -4.34 -10.25 -4.79
N CYS A 137 -3.45 -9.45 -4.19
CA CYS A 137 -2.17 -9.94 -3.68
C CYS A 137 -2.36 -10.99 -2.58
N ALA A 138 -3.29 -10.76 -1.64
CA ALA A 138 -3.59 -11.73 -0.58
C ALA A 138 -4.11 -13.06 -1.13
N LEU A 139 -5.07 -13.02 -2.08
CA LEU A 139 -5.61 -14.21 -2.73
C LEU A 139 -4.54 -14.95 -3.55
N LEU A 140 -3.67 -14.21 -4.24
CA LEU A 140 -2.56 -14.78 -5.02
C LEU A 140 -1.54 -15.46 -4.12
N THR A 141 -1.15 -14.85 -3.00
CA THR A 141 -0.24 -15.45 -2.02
C THR A 141 -0.84 -16.72 -1.41
N PHE A 142 -2.13 -16.69 -1.07
CA PHE A 142 -2.86 -17.85 -0.56
C PHE A 142 -2.89 -19.01 -1.57
N GLU A 143 -3.19 -18.73 -2.84
CA GLU A 143 -3.22 -19.75 -3.89
C GLU A 143 -1.83 -20.34 -4.15
N LEU A 144 -0.79 -19.50 -4.24
CA LEU A 144 0.58 -19.97 -4.42
C LEU A 144 1.05 -20.84 -3.26
N TRP A 145 0.67 -20.50 -2.02
CA TRP A 145 0.94 -21.32 -0.85
C TRP A 145 0.25 -22.69 -0.94
N HIS A 146 -1.02 -22.76 -1.36
CA HIS A 146 -1.68 -24.05 -1.58
C HIS A 146 -0.97 -24.90 -2.64
N ARG A 147 -0.56 -24.30 -3.76
CA ARG A 147 0.16 -25.01 -4.83
C ARG A 147 1.47 -25.62 -4.33
N LEU A 148 2.25 -24.86 -3.56
CA LEU A 148 3.57 -25.27 -3.06
C LEU A 148 3.52 -26.25 -1.88
N PHE A 149 2.49 -26.21 -1.03
CA PHE A 149 2.50 -26.96 0.23
C PHE A 149 1.43 -28.04 0.37
N PHE A 150 0.33 -28.00 -0.39
CA PHE A 150 -0.72 -29.03 -0.34
C PHE A 150 -0.72 -29.87 -1.61
N ASP A 151 -0.66 -29.21 -2.77
CA ASP A 151 -0.82 -29.90 -4.04
C ASP A 151 0.47 -30.68 -4.43
N GLU A 152 1.67 -30.17 -4.11
CA GLU A 152 2.93 -30.91 -4.30
C GLU A 152 3.04 -32.15 -3.41
N GLN A 153 2.47 -32.12 -2.19
CA GLN A 153 2.43 -33.28 -1.29
C GLN A 153 1.38 -34.34 -1.69
N SER A 154 0.54 -34.04 -2.69
CA SER A 154 -0.50 -34.94 -3.19
C SER A 154 -0.03 -35.77 -4.40
N GLY A 155 1.25 -35.65 -4.79
CA GLY A 155 1.83 -36.24 -6.00
C GLY A 155 2.87 -37.34 -5.77
N GLU A 156 3.09 -37.74 -4.52
CA GLU A 156 3.88 -38.91 -4.09
C GLU A 156 2.95 -40.03 -3.60
#